data_AF-A0A822B900-F1
#
_entry.id   AF-A0A822B900-F1
#
_cell.length_a   1.000
_cell.length_b   1.000
_cell.length_c   1.000
_cell.angle_alpha   90.00
_cell.angle_beta   90.00
_cell.angle_gamma   90.00
#
_symmetry.space_group_name_H-M   'P 1'
#
loop_
_entity.id
_entity.type
_entity.pdbx_description
1 polymer ?
#
loop_
_entity_poly.entity_id
_entity_poly.type
_entity_poly.pdbx_seq_one_letter_code
_entity_poly.pdbx_strand_id
1 'polypeptide(L)'
;MVGQLNTYILFGVAKIEDLSQRAQIAAANQFKNLGQNQAETNVNTNDQTANLLNPNDKQTTDKNVSAQATAKAETIHEEIDEDEQVDAEGIEEDDIQLVMSQSKTLRSQAIKALRKCNNDIVNAIIELAEGNKFNLF
;
A
#
# COMPACT_ATOMS: atom_id res chain seq x y z
N MET A 1 38.13 22.73 -25.70
CA MET A 1 38.64 21.99 -24.52
C MET A 1 37.74 20.77 -24.36
N VAL A 2 38.25 19.56 -24.57
CA VAL A 2 37.43 18.33 -24.52
C VAL A 2 37.43 17.80 -23.09
N GLY A 3 36.25 17.67 -22.49
CA GLY A 3 36.12 17.02 -21.18
C GLY A 3 36.30 15.51 -21.31
N GLN A 4 37.18 14.92 -20.50
CA GLN A 4 37.33 13.47 -20.42
C GLN A 4 36.18 12.87 -19.59
N LEU A 5 35.51 11.85 -20.14
CA LEU A 5 34.39 11.17 -19.48
C LEU A 5 34.91 10.15 -18.46
N ASN A 6 34.73 10.45 -17.17
CA ASN A 6 35.12 9.60 -16.05
C ASN A 6 33.96 8.68 -15.61
N THR A 7 33.41 7.91 -16.56
CA THR A 7 32.30 6.97 -16.29
C THR A 7 32.86 5.61 -15.91
N TYR A 8 32.66 5.21 -14.65
CA TYR A 8 33.12 3.93 -14.12
C TYR A 8 31.97 2.93 -13.96
N ILE A 9 32.17 1.69 -14.41
CA ILE A 9 31.25 0.58 -14.19
C ILE A 9 31.76 -0.25 -13.01
N LEU A 10 30.97 -0.33 -11.94
CA LEU A 10 31.29 -1.13 -10.76
C LEU A 10 30.43 -2.40 -10.77
N PHE A 11 31.08 -3.56 -10.78
CA PHE A 11 30.40 -4.86 -10.76
C PHE A 11 30.23 -5.37 -9.33
N GLY A 12 28.99 -5.58 -8.89
CA GLY A 12 28.66 -6.16 -7.59
C GLY A 12 27.32 -5.64 -7.03
N VAL A 13 26.91 -6.20 -5.89
CA VAL A 13 25.76 -5.68 -5.13
C VAL A 13 26.24 -4.59 -4.18
N ALA A 14 25.69 -3.38 -4.32
CA ALA A 14 25.97 -2.29 -3.39
C ALA A 14 25.40 -2.62 -2.00
N LYS A 15 26.27 -2.68 -0.99
CA LYS A 15 25.85 -2.74 0.42
C LYS A 15 25.72 -1.31 0.96
N ILE A 16 24.52 -0.96 1.38
CA ILE A 16 24.23 0.32 2.03
C ILE A 16 24.36 0.11 3.54
N GLU A 17 25.41 0.65 4.14
CA GLU A 17 25.59 0.67 5.60
C GLU A 17 25.16 2.03 6.15
N ASP A 18 24.02 2.08 6.85
CA ASP A 18 23.52 3.32 7.45
C ASP A 18 24.35 3.72 8.68
N LEU A 19 25.36 4.57 8.42
CA LEU A 19 26.23 5.13 9.44
C LEU A 19 25.48 6.02 10.46
N SER A 20 24.33 6.59 10.08
CA SER A 20 23.55 7.47 10.96
C SER A 20 22.84 6.70 12.06
N GLN A 21 22.27 5.52 11.75
CA GLN A 21 21.66 4.63 12.74
C GLN A 21 22.68 4.18 13.78
N ARG A 22 23.90 3.82 13.35
CA ARG A 22 25.00 3.44 14.26
C ARG A 22 25.38 4.57 15.21
N ALA A 23 25.39 5.81 14.74
CA ALA A 23 25.68 6.98 15.58
C ALA A 23 24.57 7.23 16.62
N GLN A 24 23.30 7.12 16.24
CA GLN A 24 22.16 7.29 17.16
C GLN A 24 22.13 6.20 18.25
N ILE A 25 22.36 4.94 17.89
CA ILE A 25 22.44 3.82 18.84
C ILE A 25 23.59 4.02 19.83
N ALA A 26 24.76 4.48 19.36
CA ALA A 26 25.89 4.80 20.23
C ALA A 26 25.58 5.94 21.22
N ALA A 27 24.91 7.01 20.76
CA ALA A 27 24.51 8.13 21.62
C ALA A 27 23.44 7.74 22.66
N ALA A 28 22.44 6.95 22.26
CA ALA A 28 21.40 6.46 23.17
C ALA A 28 21.97 5.58 24.29
N ASN A 29 22.96 4.73 23.98
CA ASN A 29 23.67 3.92 24.96
C ASN A 29 24.49 4.76 25.96
N GLN A 30 25.03 5.91 25.53
CA GLN A 30 25.72 6.84 26.43
C GLN A 30 24.73 7.55 27.35
N PHE A 31 23.60 8.04 26.82
CA PHE A 31 22.59 8.76 27.61
C PHE A 31 22.02 7.91 28.76
N LYS A 32 21.80 6.61 28.53
CA LYS A 32 21.23 5.69 29.52
C LYS A 32 22.08 5.53 30.79
N ASN A 33 23.38 5.82 30.73
CA ASN A 33 24.29 5.71 31.87
C ASN A 33 24.34 6.96 32.77
N LEU A 34 23.70 8.08 32.40
CA LEU A 34 23.67 9.30 33.22
C LEU A 34 22.46 9.38 34.17
N GLY A 35 21.47 8.47 34.04
CA GLY A 35 20.18 8.56 34.73
C GLY A 35 20.05 7.89 36.11
N GLN A 36 21.15 7.53 36.80
CA GLN A 36 21.12 6.71 38.03
C GLN A 36 21.40 7.44 39.35
N ASN A 37 21.40 8.78 39.40
CA ASN A 37 21.53 9.52 40.66
C ASN A 37 20.60 10.75 40.72
N GLN A 38 19.94 10.92 41.87
CA GLN A 38 18.95 11.97 42.23
C GLN A 38 17.56 11.78 41.57
N ALA A 39 16.44 11.96 42.28
CA ALA A 39 16.24 12.23 43.71
C ALA A 39 14.90 11.63 44.22
N GLU A 40 14.77 11.52 45.54
CA GLU A 40 13.58 11.02 46.23
C GLU A 40 12.52 12.12 46.42
N THR A 41 11.26 11.85 46.08
CA THR A 41 10.10 12.61 46.58
C THR A 41 8.94 11.69 46.94
N ASN A 42 8.72 11.54 48.24
CA ASN A 42 7.56 10.84 48.80
C ASN A 42 6.31 11.73 48.70
N VAL A 43 5.26 11.24 48.03
CA VAL A 43 3.91 11.84 48.06
C VAL A 43 2.90 10.76 48.43
N ASN A 44 2.50 10.75 49.70
CA ASN A 44 1.38 9.96 50.20
C ASN A 44 0.09 10.80 50.10
N THR A 45 -0.83 10.39 49.23
CA THR A 45 -2.22 10.82 49.26
C THR A 45 -3.13 9.59 49.21
N ASN A 46 -3.63 9.18 50.38
CA ASN A 46 -4.83 8.36 50.47
C ASN A 46 -5.99 9.08 49.80
N ASP A 47 -6.70 8.41 48.89
CA ASP A 47 -8.14 8.58 48.79
C ASP A 47 -8.79 7.28 48.28
N GLN A 48 -9.91 6.87 48.88
CA GLN A 48 -10.60 5.63 48.51
C GLN A 48 -11.95 5.93 47.88
N THR A 49 -12.08 5.66 46.58
CA THR A 49 -13.39 5.45 45.93
C THR A 49 -13.36 4.18 45.10
N ALA A 50 -13.91 3.09 45.65
CA ALA A 50 -14.16 1.88 44.88
C ALA A 50 -15.44 2.05 44.05
N ASN A 51 -15.40 1.71 42.77
CA ASN A 51 -16.61 1.42 42.01
C ASN A 51 -16.35 0.24 41.06
N LEU A 52 -17.21 -0.78 41.15
CA LEU A 52 -17.10 -2.01 40.35
C LEU A 52 -18.12 -1.93 39.22
N LEU A 53 -17.66 -1.85 37.97
CA LEU A 53 -18.50 -2.07 36.80
C LEU A 53 -18.23 -3.47 36.26
N ASN A 54 -19.14 -4.39 36.57
CA ASN A 54 -19.04 -5.82 36.26
C ASN A 54 -19.36 -6.09 34.78
N PRO A 55 -18.48 -6.77 34.02
CA PRO A 55 -18.76 -7.11 32.63
C PRO A 55 -19.57 -8.43 32.55
N ASN A 56 -20.90 -8.35 32.47
CA ASN A 56 -21.77 -9.37 31.83
C ASN A 56 -23.25 -8.96 31.88
N ASP A 57 -23.81 -8.50 30.76
CA ASP A 57 -25.25 -8.53 30.47
C ASP A 57 -25.46 -9.23 29.12
N LYS A 58 -26.36 -10.21 29.08
CA LYS A 58 -26.51 -11.14 27.93
C LYS A 58 -27.94 -11.61 27.73
N GLN A 59 -28.71 -10.86 26.94
CA GLN A 59 -30.08 -11.16 26.49
C GLN A 59 -30.15 -10.80 24.98
N THR A 60 -30.66 -11.56 23.99
CA THR A 60 -31.82 -12.48 23.85
C THR A 60 -33.18 -11.77 24.02
N THR A 61 -34.18 -11.91 23.15
CA THR A 61 -34.31 -12.57 21.81
C THR A 61 -34.68 -11.48 20.76
N ASP A 62 -35.33 -11.65 19.58
CA ASP A 62 -35.96 -12.78 18.86
C ASP A 62 -35.98 -12.53 17.32
N LYS A 63 -36.79 -13.28 16.58
CA LYS A 63 -36.95 -13.24 15.11
C LYS A 63 -37.72 -12.00 14.63
N ASN A 64 -37.26 -11.40 13.55
CA ASN A 64 -38.12 -10.68 12.62
C ASN A 64 -37.70 -10.96 11.16
N VAL A 65 -38.67 -11.33 10.32
CA VAL A 65 -38.51 -11.42 8.86
C VAL A 65 -39.50 -10.44 8.23
N SER A 66 -39.00 -9.27 7.86
CA SER A 66 -39.68 -8.32 6.98
C SER A 66 -38.64 -7.69 6.05
N ALA A 67 -38.95 -7.64 4.76
CA ALA A 67 -38.03 -7.13 3.75
C ALA A 67 -38.01 -5.59 3.66
N GLN A 68 -37.10 -5.11 2.80
CA GLN A 68 -37.27 -3.96 1.88
C GLN A 68 -36.52 -2.64 2.20
N ALA A 69 -35.93 -2.10 1.12
CA ALA A 69 -35.56 -0.70 0.84
C ALA A 69 -34.32 -0.02 1.49
N THR A 70 -33.25 0.06 0.68
CA THR A 70 -32.76 1.34 0.08
C THR A 70 -31.82 2.30 0.86
N ALA A 71 -30.71 2.66 0.17
CA ALA A 71 -29.86 3.86 0.33
C ALA A 71 -29.02 4.02 1.62
N LYS A 72 -27.92 4.79 1.65
CA LYS A 72 -26.93 5.22 0.62
C LYS A 72 -25.70 5.77 1.36
N ALA A 73 -24.50 5.26 1.07
CA ALA A 73 -23.21 5.88 1.37
C ALA A 73 -22.12 5.19 0.50
N GLU A 74 -21.87 5.61 -0.74
CA GLU A 74 -21.15 6.84 -1.14
C GLU A 74 -19.62 6.71 -1.00
N THR A 75 -19.03 5.89 -1.86
CA THR A 75 -17.62 5.95 -2.26
C THR A 75 -17.57 6.50 -3.69
N ILE A 76 -16.66 7.44 -3.96
CA ILE A 76 -16.64 8.23 -5.19
C ILE A 76 -15.41 7.85 -6.03
N HIS A 77 -15.63 7.23 -7.20
CA HIS A 77 -14.84 7.51 -8.41
C HIS A 77 -15.61 7.09 -9.66
N GLU A 78 -15.14 7.53 -10.84
CA GLU A 78 -15.92 7.55 -12.07
C GLU A 78 -16.02 6.21 -12.81
N GLU A 79 -17.22 5.97 -13.35
CA GLU A 79 -17.53 5.27 -14.61
C GLU A 79 -16.48 4.29 -15.17
N ILE A 80 -16.52 3.03 -14.69
CA ILE A 80 -16.00 1.86 -15.41
C ILE A 80 -17.13 0.83 -15.58
N ASP A 81 -18.18 1.24 -16.30
CA ASP A 81 -19.18 0.32 -16.85
C ASP A 81 -18.55 -0.45 -18.03
N GLU A 82 -17.79 -1.51 -17.74
CA GLU A 82 -17.37 -2.50 -18.73
C GLU A 82 -16.98 -3.85 -18.06
N ASP A 83 -17.87 -4.38 -17.21
CA ASP A 83 -17.85 -5.78 -16.70
C ASP A 83 -18.20 -6.81 -17.80
N GLU A 84 -17.87 -6.50 -19.06
CA GLU A 84 -18.04 -7.41 -20.18
C GLU A 84 -16.97 -8.51 -20.08
N GLN A 85 -17.40 -9.78 -20.12
CA GLN A 85 -16.48 -10.93 -20.10
C GLN A 85 -15.74 -11.03 -21.44
N VAL A 86 -14.73 -10.19 -21.60
CA VAL A 86 -13.84 -10.20 -22.76
C VAL A 86 -13.03 -11.49 -22.75
N ASP A 87 -13.38 -12.40 -23.65
CA ASP A 87 -12.72 -13.70 -23.77
C ASP A 87 -11.20 -13.54 -23.91
N ALA A 88 -10.46 -14.36 -23.17
CA ALA A 88 -9.00 -14.48 -23.30
C ALA A 88 -8.59 -15.46 -24.40
N GLU A 89 -9.53 -16.06 -25.14
CA GLU A 89 -9.22 -17.07 -26.16
C GLU A 89 -8.30 -16.52 -27.26
N GLY A 90 -7.14 -17.17 -27.41
CA GLY A 90 -6.10 -16.76 -28.35
C GLY A 90 -5.17 -15.64 -27.85
N ILE A 91 -5.15 -15.33 -26.55
CA ILE A 91 -4.25 -14.35 -25.92
C ILE A 91 -3.41 -15.07 -24.86
N GLU A 92 -2.12 -14.73 -24.71
CA GLU A 92 -1.25 -15.32 -23.70
C GLU A 92 -1.50 -14.68 -22.32
N GLU A 93 -1.59 -15.51 -21.27
CA GLU A 93 -1.82 -15.03 -19.90
C GLU A 93 -0.65 -14.17 -19.39
N ASP A 94 0.58 -14.54 -19.75
CA ASP A 94 1.80 -13.80 -19.40
C ASP A 94 1.82 -12.40 -20.05
N ASP A 95 1.28 -12.26 -21.26
CA ASP A 95 1.11 -10.95 -21.91
C ASP A 95 0.11 -10.08 -21.16
N ILE A 96 -1.03 -10.65 -20.76
CA ILE A 96 -2.05 -9.96 -19.97
C ILE A 96 -1.46 -9.49 -18.64
N GLN A 97 -0.72 -10.36 -17.93
CA GLN A 97 -0.02 -10.03 -16.68
C GLN A 97 0.98 -8.88 -16.88
N LEU A 98 1.80 -8.93 -17.94
CA LEU A 98 2.85 -7.94 -18.18
C LEU A 98 2.26 -6.57 -18.60
N VAL A 99 1.19 -6.56 -19.39
CA VAL A 99 0.42 -5.34 -19.71
C VAL A 99 -0.19 -4.72 -18.46
N MET A 100 -0.88 -5.51 -17.62
CA MET A 100 -1.45 -5.01 -16.36
C MET A 100 -0.36 -4.45 -15.43
N SER A 101 0.79 -5.14 -15.33
CA SER A 101 1.90 -4.75 -14.45
C SER A 101 2.60 -3.46 -14.89
N GLN A 102 2.84 -3.27 -16.18
CA GLN A 102 3.51 -2.07 -16.70
C GLN A 102 2.55 -0.87 -16.82
N SER A 103 1.34 -1.09 -17.32
CA SER A 103 0.39 0.00 -17.62
C SER A 103 -0.59 0.30 -16.49
N LYS A 104 -0.59 -0.46 -15.38
CA LYS A 104 -1.51 -0.33 -14.22
C LYS A 104 -3.00 -0.49 -14.57
N THR A 105 -3.32 -1.31 -15.57
CA THR A 105 -4.68 -1.51 -16.07
C THR A 105 -5.37 -2.74 -15.47
N LEU A 106 -6.69 -2.80 -15.59
CA LEU A 106 -7.47 -3.98 -15.24
C LEU A 106 -7.37 -5.05 -16.33
N ARG A 107 -7.65 -6.31 -15.97
CA ARG A 107 -7.59 -7.46 -16.88
C ARG A 107 -8.42 -7.27 -18.15
N SER A 108 -9.63 -6.70 -18.03
CA SER A 108 -10.51 -6.41 -19.16
C SER A 108 -9.88 -5.41 -20.14
N GLN A 109 -9.30 -4.31 -19.64
CA GLN A 109 -8.55 -3.35 -20.45
C GLN A 109 -7.31 -3.96 -21.12
N ALA A 110 -6.55 -4.79 -20.40
CA ALA A 110 -5.37 -5.47 -20.96
C ALA A 110 -5.76 -6.42 -22.11
N ILE A 111 -6.81 -7.23 -21.92
CA ILE A 111 -7.38 -8.09 -22.98
C ILE A 111 -7.89 -7.24 -24.16
N LYS A 112 -8.63 -6.16 -23.90
CA LYS A 112 -9.17 -5.27 -24.94
C LYS A 112 -8.06 -4.61 -25.77
N ALA A 113 -6.97 -4.17 -25.13
CA ALA A 113 -5.80 -3.62 -25.81
C ALA A 113 -5.04 -4.68 -26.61
N LEU A 114 -4.75 -5.85 -26.04
CA LEU A 114 -4.09 -6.95 -26.76
C LEU A 114 -4.89 -7.38 -27.99
N ARG A 115 -6.22 -7.53 -27.88
CA ARG A 115 -7.10 -7.81 -29.03
C ARG A 115 -7.04 -6.70 -30.09
N LYS A 116 -7.05 -5.44 -29.69
CA LYS A 116 -6.94 -4.28 -30.60
C LYS A 116 -5.59 -4.24 -31.33
N CYS A 117 -4.51 -4.61 -30.65
CA CYS A 117 -3.14 -4.63 -31.16
C CYS A 117 -2.74 -5.96 -31.82
N ASN A 118 -3.68 -6.86 -32.11
CA ASN A 118 -3.40 -8.20 -32.69
C ASN A 118 -2.38 -9.03 -31.88
N ASN A 119 -2.47 -8.96 -30.55
CA ASN A 119 -1.54 -9.51 -29.56
C ASN A 119 -0.12 -8.91 -29.60
N ASP A 120 0.11 -7.78 -30.27
CA ASP A 120 1.36 -7.03 -30.11
C ASP A 120 1.40 -6.37 -28.72
N ILE A 121 2.08 -7.03 -27.80
CA ILE A 121 2.29 -6.56 -26.43
C ILE A 121 3.01 -5.21 -26.35
N VAL A 122 3.92 -4.90 -27.27
CA VAL A 122 4.66 -3.63 -27.22
C VAL A 122 3.72 -2.48 -27.57
N ASN A 123 2.92 -2.63 -28.62
CA ASN A 123 1.91 -1.64 -28.98
C ASN A 123 0.78 -1.56 -27.94
N ALA A 124 0.35 -2.67 -27.34
CA ALA A 124 -0.66 -2.67 -26.28
C ALA A 124 -0.18 -1.98 -24.98
N ILE A 125 1.08 -2.22 -24.58
CA ILE A 125 1.71 -1.50 -23.45
C ILE A 125 1.82 -0.02 -23.77
N ILE A 126 2.28 0.36 -24.97
CA ILE A 126 2.39 1.77 -25.37
C ILE A 126 1.01 2.44 -25.28
N GLU A 127 -0.03 1.92 -25.94
CA GLU A 127 -1.34 2.58 -25.97
C GLU A 127 -1.93 2.78 -24.56
N LEU A 128 -1.87 1.76 -23.70
CA LEU A 128 -2.38 1.85 -22.33
C LEU A 128 -1.51 2.71 -21.41
N ALA A 129 -0.19 2.69 -21.58
CA ALA A 129 0.73 3.54 -20.82
C ALA A 129 0.59 5.01 -21.22
N GLU A 130 0.29 5.32 -22.50
CA GLU A 130 0.06 6.70 -22.93
C GLU A 130 -1.25 7.29 -22.40
N GLY A 131 -2.30 6.48 -22.25
CA GLY A 131 -3.48 6.88 -21.47
C GLY A 131 -3.14 7.21 -20.01
N ASN A 132 -2.33 6.36 -19.36
CA ASN A 132 -2.00 6.50 -17.94
C ASN A 132 -0.82 7.45 -17.61
N LYS A 133 -0.20 8.09 -18.62
CA LYS A 133 0.88 9.10 -18.43
C LYS A 133 0.46 10.33 -17.60
N PHE A 134 -0.83 10.59 -17.43
CA PHE A 134 -1.35 11.74 -16.68
C PHE A 134 -1.55 11.49 -15.17
N ASN A 135 -1.57 10.24 -14.71
CA ASN A 135 -1.83 9.86 -13.30
C ASN A 135 -0.55 9.41 -12.56
N LEU A 136 0.56 10.13 -12.73
CA LEU A 136 1.84 9.82 -12.08
C LEU A 136 2.67 11.05 -11.65
N PHE A 137 1.98 12.14 -11.30
CA PHE A 137 2.54 13.36 -10.73
C PHE A 137 1.74 13.78 -9.49
#